data_AF-A0A851CYZ2-F1
#
_entry.id   AF-A0A851CYZ2-F1
#
_cell.length_a   1.000
_cell.length_b   1.000
_cell.length_c   1.000
_cell.angle_alpha   90.00
_cell.angle_beta   90.00
_cell.angle_gamma   90.00
#
_symmetry.space_group_name_H-M   'P 1'
#
loop_
_entity.id
_entity.type
_entity.pdbx_description
1 polymer ?
#
loop_
_entity_poly.entity_id
_entity_poly.type
_entity_poly.pdbx_seq_one_letter_code
_entity_poly.pdbx_strand_id
1 'polypeptide(L)' 'MRFLYIVFAVFLLVSLAAPGYGKIRKTCKGVGYCSKQCARMDTWSFAEDCRNYCCVPPSIKGK' A
#
# COMPACT_ATOMS: atom_id res chain seq x y z
N MET A 1 -2.04 32.46 -5.99
CA MET A 1 -1.77 31.71 -4.74
C MET A 1 -2.82 30.65 -4.39
N ARG A 2 -4.13 30.93 -4.49
CA ARG A 2 -5.19 29.99 -4.09
C ARG A 2 -5.33 28.74 -4.98
N PHE A 3 -5.04 28.88 -6.28
CA PHE A 3 -5.15 27.77 -7.25
C PHE A 3 -4.14 26.65 -6.99
N LEU A 4 -2.87 27.00 -6.72
CA LEU A 4 -1.83 26.03 -6.39
C LEU A 4 -2.16 25.24 -5.12
N TYR A 5 -2.76 25.91 -4.13
CA TYR A 5 -3.23 25.26 -2.90
C TYR A 5 -4.31 24.20 -3.17
N ILE A 6 -5.26 24.50 -4.07
CA ILE A 6 -6.33 23.54 -4.42
C ILE A 6 -5.73 22.33 -5.13
N VAL A 7 -4.83 22.55 -6.10
CA VAL A 7 -4.16 21.45 -6.82
C VAL A 7 -3.37 20.57 -5.85
N PHE A 8 -2.62 21.18 -4.92
CA PHE A 8 -1.85 20.46 -3.92
C PHE A 8 -2.74 19.67 -2.96
N ALA A 9 -3.85 20.25 -2.51
CA ALA A 9 -4.82 19.59 -1.63
C ALA A 9 -5.47 18.37 -2.31
N VAL A 10 -5.85 18.48 -3.58
CA VAL A 10 -6.39 17.35 -4.36
C VAL A 10 -5.34 16.25 -4.51
N PHE A 11 -4.09 16.61 -4.82
CA PHE A 11 -3.00 15.65 -4.96
C PHE A 11 -2.69 14.91 -3.66
N LEU A 12 -2.70 15.63 -2.52
CA LEU A 12 -2.55 15.02 -1.20
C LEU A 12 -3.71 14.08 -0.88
N LEU A 13 -4.96 14.48 -1.10
CA LEU A 13 -6.13 13.63 -0.88
C LEU A 13 -6.08 12.33 -1.67
N VAL A 14 -5.68 12.39 -2.94
CA VAL A 14 -5.49 11.19 -3.79
C VAL A 14 -4.36 10.31 -3.25
N SER A 15 -3.27 10.91 -2.78
CA SER A 15 -2.13 10.18 -2.20
C SER A 15 -2.49 9.52 -0.86
N LEU A 16 -3.29 10.18 -0.01
CA LEU A 16 -3.81 9.62 1.25
C LEU A 16 -4.85 8.52 1.00
N ALA A 17 -5.63 8.63 -0.07
CA ALA A 17 -6.63 7.63 -0.45
C ALA A 17 -6.01 6.35 -1.04
N ALA A 18 -4.71 6.35 -1.39
CA ALA A 18 -3.99 5.13 -1.74
C ALA A 18 -3.84 4.28 -0.47
N PRO A 19 -4.56 3.13 -0.36
CA PRO A 19 -4.62 2.39 0.88
C PRO A 19 -3.25 1.81 1.22
N GLY A 20 -2.61 2.39 2.25
CA GLY A 20 -1.55 1.73 2.99
C GLY A 20 -0.22 1.53 2.26
N TYR A 21 0.20 2.48 1.41
CA TYR A 21 1.61 2.55 1.01
C TYR A 21 2.48 2.66 2.28
N GLY A 22 3.18 1.59 2.62
CA GLY A 22 4.21 1.61 3.67
C GLY A 22 3.79 1.24 5.10
N LYS A 23 2.66 0.57 5.34
CA LYS A 23 2.44 0.00 6.69
C LYS A 23 3.50 -1.08 6.98
N ILE A 24 4.30 -0.87 8.00
CA ILE A 24 5.26 -1.87 8.50
C ILE A 24 4.44 -2.91 9.29
N ARG A 25 4.34 -4.12 8.76
CA ARG A 25 3.74 -5.26 9.44
C ARG A 25 4.85 -6.10 10.07
N LYS A 26 4.61 -6.67 11.25
CA LYS A 26 5.58 -7.61 11.84
C LYS A 26 5.67 -8.90 11.00
N THR A 27 4.53 -9.38 10.51
CA THR A 27 4.45 -10.63 9.76
C THR A 27 3.76 -10.51 8.40
N CYS A 28 4.36 -11.16 7.39
CA CYS A 28 3.77 -11.33 6.05
C CYS A 28 3.09 -12.70 5.85
N LYS A 29 3.55 -13.70 6.61
CA LYS A 29 3.11 -15.09 6.50
C LYS A 29 1.61 -15.20 6.83
N GLY A 30 0.81 -15.68 5.88
CA GLY A 30 -0.64 -15.89 6.05
C GLY A 30 -1.54 -14.73 5.61
N VAL A 31 -0.97 -13.55 5.31
CA VAL A 31 -1.72 -12.40 4.78
C VAL A 31 -1.41 -12.14 3.31
N GLY A 32 -0.21 -12.50 2.87
CA GLY A 32 0.27 -12.26 1.52
C GLY A 32 1.47 -13.11 1.18
N TYR A 33 2.21 -12.68 0.16
CA TYR A 33 3.41 -13.34 -0.35
C TYR A 33 4.57 -12.35 -0.44
N CYS A 34 5.80 -12.84 -0.42
CA CYS A 34 6.99 -11.99 -0.43
C CYS A 34 7.61 -11.91 -1.82
N SER A 35 7.76 -10.69 -2.33
CA SER A 35 8.31 -10.43 -3.66
C SER A 35 9.10 -9.12 -3.68
N LYS A 36 10.00 -9.00 -4.66
CA LYS A 36 10.72 -7.75 -4.94
C LYS A 36 9.83 -6.68 -5.56
N GLN A 37 8.76 -7.10 -6.23
CA GLN A 37 7.72 -6.23 -6.80
C GLN A 37 6.36 -6.88 -6.61
N CYS A 38 5.38 -6.09 -6.19
CA CYS A 38 4.00 -6.54 -6.05
C CYS A 38 3.20 -6.26 -7.32
N ALA A 39 2.13 -7.02 -7.58
CA ALA A 39 1.26 -6.72 -8.71
C ALA A 39 0.59 -5.35 -8.48
N ARG A 40 0.19 -4.67 -9.57
CA ARG A 40 -0.43 -3.33 -9.50
C ARG A 40 -1.66 -3.24 -8.59
N MET A 41 -2.38 -4.36 -8.44
CA MET A 41 -3.58 -4.46 -7.61
C MET A 41 -3.27 -4.75 -6.14
N ASP A 42 -2.06 -5.21 -5.83
CA ASP A 42 -1.67 -5.67 -4.51
C ASP A 42 -1.16 -4.51 -3.65
N THR A 43 -1.56 -4.50 -2.40
CA THR A 43 -0.99 -3.58 -1.42
C THR A 43 0.36 -4.10 -0.98
N TRP A 44 1.41 -3.31 -1.17
CA TRP A 44 2.73 -3.66 -0.66
C TRP A 44 2.94 -3.12 0.75
N SER A 45 3.65 -3.87 1.58
CA SER A 45 3.97 -3.54 2.97
C SER A 45 5.38 -4.01 3.29
N PHE A 46 6.06 -3.35 4.22
CA PHE A 46 7.33 -3.86 4.74
C PHE A 46 7.04 -4.89 5.84
N ALA A 47 7.72 -6.04 5.80
CA ALA A 47 7.58 -7.05 6.85
C ALA A 47 8.93 -7.54 7.33
N GLU A 48 9.10 -7.72 8.65
CA GLU A 48 10.35 -8.23 9.22
C GLU A 48 10.65 -9.66 8.78
N ASP A 49 9.60 -10.46 8.57
CA ASP A 49 9.70 -11.83 8.06
C ASP A 49 10.23 -11.92 6.62
N CYS A 50 10.23 -10.82 5.87
CA CYS A 50 10.59 -10.82 4.46
C CYS A 50 11.61 -9.75 4.13
N ARG A 51 12.74 -10.19 3.55
CA ARG A 51 13.83 -9.31 3.14
C ARG A 51 13.45 -8.28 2.05
N ASN A 52 12.31 -8.47 1.39
CA ASN A 52 11.78 -7.59 0.33
C ASN A 52 10.40 -7.04 0.75
N TYR A 53 9.50 -6.79 -0.21
CA TYR A 53 8.15 -6.34 0.07
C TYR A 53 7.21 -7.53 0.35
N CYS A 54 6.33 -7.34 1.33
CA CYS A 54 5.16 -8.16 1.55
C CYS A 54 4.03 -7.67 0.64
N CYS A 55 3.67 -8.47 -0.35
CA CYS A 55 2.57 -8.21 -1.27
C CYS A 55 1.30 -8.85 -0.71
N VAL A 56 0.36 -8.00 -0.31
CA VAL A 56 -0.94 -8.42 0.19
C VAL A 56 -1.94 -8.28 -0.94
N PRO A 57 -2.48 -9.37 -1.48
CA PRO A 57 -3.52 -9.27 -2.48
C PRO A 57 -4.70 -8.50 -1.89
N PRO A 58 -5.40 -7.67 -2.69
CA PRO A 58 -6.58 -6.98 -2.23
C PRO A 58 -7.59 -8.06 -1.85
N SER A 59 -7.81 -8.27 -0.54
CA SER A 59 -8.85 -9.17 -0.08
C SER A 59 -10.19 -8.63 -0.57
N ILE A 60 -10.64 -9.09 -1.74
CA ILE A 60 -12.06 -9.17 -2.05
C ILE A 60 -12.61 -10.11 -0.98
N LYS A 61 -13.03 -9.52 0.14
CA LYS A 61 -13.76 -10.23 1.20
C LYS A 61 -15.15 -10.51 0.64
N GLY A 62 -15.21 -11.44 -0.31
CA GLY A 62 -16.42 -11.95 -0.93
C GLY A 62 -16.97 -13.07 -0.07
N LYS A 63 -17.68 -12.68 1.00
CA LYS A 63 -18.79 -13.36 1.72
C LYS A 63 -18.84 -12.88 3.15
#